data_AF-A0A183ANK8-F1
#
_entry.id   AF-A0A183ANK8-F1
#
_cell.length_a   1.000
_cell.length_b   1.000
_cell.length_c   1.000
_cell.angle_alpha   90.00
_cell.angle_beta   90.00
_cell.angle_gamma   90.00
#
_symmetry.space_group_name_H-M   'P 1'
#
loop_
_entity.id
_entity.type
_entity.pdbx_description
1 polymer ?
#
loop_
_entity_poly.entity_id
_entity_poly.type
_entity_poly.pdbx_seq_one_letter_code
_entity_poly.pdbx_strand_id
1 'polypeptide(L)'
;MIPGAANMLVKMDFHKVIEPMLWTLNDLGFNLKQIAHLLTRFPKLLKLSTAELSNRFTYFVQRGFSQTDTVELIAAQPLILNCTSVEIDRHLGQVQTLFGFSERDRLVANFVFMHLRLDLPIEVIPTWPEALTAAPHLLPQRATFLARRGLFQPDPTK
;
A
#
# COMPACT_ATOMS: atom_id res chain seq x y z
N MET A 1 -20.09 -13.19 16.27
CA MET A 1 -19.01 -14.03 16.82
C MET A 1 -18.72 -15.14 15.81
N ILE A 2 -17.46 -15.40 15.46
CA ILE A 2 -17.12 -16.49 14.52
C ILE A 2 -17.49 -17.83 15.18
N PRO A 3 -18.29 -18.71 14.55
CA PRO A 3 -18.62 -20.02 15.11
C PRO A 3 -17.36 -20.79 15.52
N GLY A 4 -17.34 -21.31 16.76
CA GLY A 4 -16.22 -22.09 17.29
C GLY A 4 -15.10 -21.28 17.98
N ALA A 5 -15.08 -19.94 17.90
CA ALA A 5 -14.08 -19.13 18.60
C ALA A 5 -14.19 -19.25 20.14
N ALA A 6 -15.40 -19.28 20.69
CA ALA A 6 -15.63 -19.44 22.13
C ALA A 6 -15.09 -20.80 22.64
N ASN A 7 -15.41 -21.90 21.95
CA ASN A 7 -14.92 -23.23 22.31
C ASN A 7 -13.39 -23.35 22.21
N MET A 8 -12.78 -22.64 21.26
CA MET A 8 -11.32 -22.55 21.16
C MET A 8 -10.72 -21.81 22.37
N LEU A 9 -11.25 -20.63 22.69
CA LEU A 9 -10.74 -19.80 23.80
C LEU A 9 -10.83 -20.50 25.15
N VAL A 10 -11.95 -21.18 25.43
CA VAL A 10 -12.15 -21.92 26.69
C VAL A 10 -11.13 -23.07 26.87
N LYS A 11 -10.62 -23.62 25.76
CA LYS A 11 -9.64 -24.72 25.78
C LYS A 11 -8.18 -24.25 25.77
N MET A 12 -7.92 -22.95 25.61
CA MET A 12 -6.56 -22.41 25.54
C MET A 12 -5.98 -22.18 26.94
N ASP A 13 -4.71 -22.53 27.10
CA ASP A 13 -3.94 -22.23 28.30
C ASP A 13 -3.49 -20.76 28.26
N PHE A 14 -3.87 -19.99 29.27
CA PHE A 14 -3.58 -18.56 29.33
C PHE A 14 -2.08 -18.29 29.33
N HIS A 15 -1.31 -18.94 30.21
CA HIS A 15 0.12 -18.68 30.38
C HIS A 15 0.96 -19.19 29.21
N LYS A 16 0.52 -20.29 28.57
CA LYS A 16 1.29 -20.88 27.45
C LYS A 16 0.96 -20.27 26.09
N VAL A 17 -0.25 -19.76 25.90
CA VAL A 17 -0.73 -19.32 24.57
C VAL A 17 -1.10 -17.85 24.55
N ILE A 18 -1.96 -17.41 25.47
CA ILE A 18 -2.55 -16.07 25.42
C ILE A 18 -1.54 -15.03 25.87
N GLU A 19 -0.93 -15.21 27.05
CA GLU A 19 0.02 -14.27 27.64
C GLU A 19 1.23 -13.98 26.71
N PRO A 20 1.94 -14.97 26.13
CA PRO A 20 3.04 -14.69 25.22
C PRO A 20 2.61 -13.92 23.97
N MET A 21 1.41 -14.18 23.47
CA MET A 21 0.86 -13.46 22.32
C MET A 21 0.56 -11.99 22.67
N LEU A 22 0.00 -11.72 23.86
CA LEU A 22 -0.25 -10.36 24.34
C LEU A 22 1.06 -9.57 24.49
N TRP A 23 2.08 -10.17 25.09
CA TRP A 23 3.40 -9.55 25.21
C TRP A 23 4.04 -9.29 23.85
N THR A 24 3.97 -10.26 22.93
CA THR A 24 4.49 -10.10 21.57
C THR A 24 3.83 -8.91 20.86
N LEU A 25 2.49 -8.77 20.95
CA LEU A 25 1.79 -7.63 20.37
C LEU A 25 2.20 -6.30 21.03
N ASN A 26 2.35 -6.29 22.35
CA ASN A 26 2.82 -5.10 23.07
C ASN A 26 4.24 -4.69 22.61
N ASP A 27 5.15 -5.65 22.48
CA ASP A 27 6.53 -5.42 22.04
C ASP A 27 6.62 -4.93 20.58
N LEU A 28 5.68 -5.37 19.74
CA LEU A 28 5.53 -4.87 18.37
C LEU A 28 4.99 -3.43 18.31
N GLY A 29 4.47 -2.89 19.41
CA GLY A 29 4.00 -1.51 19.54
C GLY A 29 2.48 -1.34 19.57
N PHE A 30 1.70 -2.42 19.67
CA PHE A 30 0.25 -2.32 19.79
C PHE A 30 -0.16 -1.88 21.20
N ASN A 31 -1.08 -0.93 21.30
CA ASN A 31 -1.67 -0.58 22.59
C ASN A 31 -2.80 -1.54 22.99
N LEU A 32 -3.19 -1.51 24.27
CA LEU A 32 -4.19 -2.42 24.83
C LEU A 32 -5.53 -2.40 24.07
N LYS A 33 -5.98 -1.22 23.60
CA LYS A 33 -7.23 -1.09 22.85
C LYS A 33 -7.14 -1.76 21.48
N GLN A 34 -6.01 -1.62 20.80
CA GLN A 34 -5.74 -2.28 19.52
C GLN A 34 -5.61 -3.80 19.70
N ILE A 35 -4.94 -4.27 20.75
CA ILE A 35 -4.83 -5.69 21.07
C ILE A 35 -6.22 -6.30 21.31
N ALA A 36 -7.05 -5.65 22.12
CA ALA A 36 -8.42 -6.10 22.36
C ALA A 36 -9.25 -6.13 21.07
N HIS A 37 -9.08 -5.14 20.19
CA HIS A 37 -9.72 -5.09 18.88
C HIS A 37 -9.29 -6.26 17.98
N LEU A 38 -7.98 -6.52 17.89
CA LEU A 38 -7.40 -7.62 17.11
C LEU A 38 -7.96 -8.97 17.55
N LEU A 39 -7.95 -9.26 18.85
CA LEU A 39 -8.45 -10.52 19.39
C LEU A 39 -9.97 -10.68 19.18
N THR A 40 -10.71 -9.58 19.24
CA THR A 40 -12.17 -9.60 19.00
C THR A 40 -12.51 -9.87 17.54
N ARG A 41 -11.79 -9.23 16.60
CA ARG A 41 -12.04 -9.36 15.16
C ARG A 41 -11.41 -10.59 14.55
N PHE A 42 -10.25 -11.01 15.05
CA PHE A 42 -9.47 -12.11 14.54
C PHE A 42 -8.99 -13.03 15.69
N PRO A 43 -9.89 -13.78 16.34
CA PRO A 43 -9.53 -14.66 17.46
C PRO A 43 -8.58 -15.79 17.03
N LYS A 44 -8.55 -16.15 15.75
CA LYS A 44 -7.61 -17.13 15.19
C LYS A 44 -6.15 -16.68 15.29
N LEU A 45 -5.88 -15.41 15.59
CA LEU A 45 -4.55 -14.90 15.92
C LEU A 45 -3.85 -15.76 16.98
N LEU A 46 -4.60 -16.24 17.98
CA LEU A 46 -4.09 -17.09 19.06
C LEU A 46 -3.69 -18.51 18.61
N LYS A 47 -3.95 -18.88 17.36
CA LYS A 47 -3.45 -20.13 16.77
C LYS A 47 -2.10 -19.95 16.08
N LEU A 48 -1.69 -18.71 15.79
CA LEU A 48 -0.37 -18.44 15.24
C LEU A 48 0.66 -18.60 16.35
N SER A 49 1.88 -19.00 15.97
CA SER A 49 3.02 -18.84 16.88
C SER A 49 3.41 -17.37 16.98
N THR A 50 4.04 -16.97 18.09
CA THR A 50 4.58 -15.62 18.26
C THR A 50 5.61 -15.30 17.16
N ALA A 51 6.44 -16.27 16.78
CA ALA A 51 7.38 -16.14 15.66
C ALA A 51 6.66 -15.88 14.33
N GLU A 52 5.56 -16.58 14.07
CA GLU A 52 4.77 -16.38 12.85
C GLU A 52 4.10 -15.00 12.81
N LEU A 53 3.55 -14.53 13.94
CA LEU A 53 3.05 -13.16 14.05
C LEU A 53 4.16 -12.14 13.75
N SER A 54 5.32 -12.28 14.40
CA SER A 54 6.45 -11.37 14.21
C SER A 54 6.96 -11.38 12.76
N ASN A 55 6.99 -12.54 12.10
CA ASN A 55 7.35 -12.64 10.68
C ASN A 55 6.36 -11.92 9.78
N ARG A 56 5.04 -12.10 10.02
CA ARG A 56 3.98 -11.41 9.26
C ARG A 56 4.02 -9.90 9.48
N PHE A 57 4.34 -9.44 10.68
CA PHE A 57 4.54 -8.02 10.99
C PHE A 57 5.79 -7.46 10.27
N THR A 58 6.93 -8.13 10.43
CA THR A 58 8.22 -7.69 9.89
C THR A 58 8.22 -7.63 8.36
N TYR A 59 7.40 -8.46 7.70
CA TYR A 59 7.19 -8.39 6.26
C TYR A 59 6.80 -6.98 5.79
N PHE A 60 5.87 -6.30 6.47
CA PHE A 60 5.48 -4.92 6.11
C PHE A 60 6.63 -3.94 6.31
N VAL A 61 7.38 -4.08 7.41
CA VAL A 61 8.56 -3.26 7.68
C VAL A 61 9.61 -3.43 6.57
N GLN A 62 9.84 -4.66 6.12
CA GLN A 62 10.75 -4.96 5.00
C GLN A 62 10.24 -4.39 3.65
N ARG A 63 8.94 -4.15 3.52
CA ARG A 63 8.33 -3.47 2.37
C ARG A 63 8.31 -1.94 2.50
N GLY A 64 8.97 -1.40 3.53
CA GLY A 64 9.16 0.04 3.70
C GLY A 64 8.10 0.74 4.54
N PHE A 65 7.16 0.00 5.14
CA PHE A 65 6.23 0.58 6.12
C PHE A 65 6.99 0.89 7.41
N SER A 66 6.68 2.02 8.05
CA SER A 66 7.19 2.26 9.40
C SER A 66 6.55 1.29 10.40
N GLN A 67 7.17 1.13 11.57
CA GLN A 67 6.59 0.29 12.64
C GLN A 67 5.21 0.81 13.07
N THR A 68 5.06 2.13 13.18
CA THR A 68 3.80 2.78 13.54
C THR A 68 2.73 2.56 12.48
N ASP A 69 3.07 2.75 11.20
CA ASP A 69 2.11 2.52 10.10
C ASP A 69 1.70 1.06 10.01
N THR A 70 2.63 0.13 10.29
CA THR A 70 2.34 -1.30 10.32
C THR A 70 1.35 -1.65 11.43
N VAL A 71 1.54 -1.09 12.63
CA VAL A 71 0.60 -1.23 13.76
C VAL A 71 -0.78 -0.69 13.39
N GLU A 72 -0.85 0.51 12.80
CA GLU A 72 -2.10 1.14 12.39
C GLU A 72 -2.83 0.33 11.30
N LEU A 73 -2.11 -0.12 10.28
CA LEU A 73 -2.62 -0.95 9.19
C LEU A 73 -3.24 -2.26 9.72
N ILE A 74 -2.51 -2.97 10.57
CA ILE A 74 -2.96 -4.25 11.14
C ILE A 74 -4.13 -4.03 12.10
N ALA A 75 -4.10 -2.97 12.91
CA ALA A 75 -5.20 -2.63 13.80
C ALA A 75 -6.48 -2.27 13.03
N ALA A 76 -6.35 -1.58 11.89
CA ALA A 76 -7.46 -1.21 11.02
C ALA A 76 -8.02 -2.43 10.25
N GLN A 77 -7.15 -3.35 9.83
CA GLN A 77 -7.55 -4.57 9.13
C GLN A 77 -6.88 -5.83 9.72
N PRO A 78 -7.40 -6.38 10.83
CA PRO A 78 -6.84 -7.55 11.49
C PRO A 78 -6.69 -8.79 10.58
N LEU A 79 -7.57 -8.93 9.59
CA LEU A 79 -7.58 -10.07 8.68
C LEU A 79 -6.42 -10.05 7.68
N ILE A 80 -5.69 -8.94 7.55
CA ILE A 80 -4.48 -8.86 6.73
C ILE A 80 -3.43 -9.87 7.20
N LEU A 81 -3.41 -10.13 8.51
CA LEU A 81 -2.56 -11.14 9.11
C LEU A 81 -2.94 -12.56 8.70
N ASN A 82 -4.02 -12.83 7.98
CA ASN A 82 -4.35 -14.15 7.45
C ASN A 82 -3.78 -14.40 6.04
N CYS A 83 -3.32 -13.34 5.37
CA CYS A 83 -2.77 -13.42 4.03
C CYS A 83 -1.32 -13.94 4.05
N THR A 84 -0.96 -14.64 2.99
CA THR A 84 0.43 -14.97 2.66
C THR A 84 1.15 -13.74 2.11
N SER A 85 2.48 -13.73 2.19
CA SER A 85 3.30 -12.66 1.58
C SER A 85 3.02 -12.48 0.09
N VAL A 86 2.76 -13.57 -0.65
CA VAL A 86 2.39 -13.54 -2.07
C VAL A 86 1.06 -12.82 -2.30
N GLU A 87 0.06 -13.07 -1.45
CA GLU A 87 -1.22 -12.38 -1.54
C GLU A 87 -1.10 -10.90 -1.21
N ILE A 88 -0.30 -10.55 -0.19
CA ILE A 88 -0.02 -9.15 0.14
C ILE A 88 0.70 -8.45 -1.01
N ASP A 89 1.76 -9.02 -1.58
CA ASP A 89 2.47 -8.44 -2.72
C ASP A 89 1.54 -8.24 -3.92
N ARG A 90 0.65 -9.20 -4.19
CA ARG A 90 -0.36 -9.07 -5.25
C ARG A 90 -1.30 -7.88 -4.99
N HIS A 91 -1.78 -7.72 -3.75
CA HIS A 91 -2.65 -6.59 -3.40
C HIS A 91 -1.92 -5.24 -3.44
N LEU A 92 -0.67 -5.18 -2.96
CA LEU A 92 0.17 -3.99 -3.06
C LEU A 92 0.43 -3.62 -4.52
N GLY A 93 0.72 -4.60 -5.38
CA GLY A 93 0.86 -4.39 -6.82
C GLY A 93 -0.41 -3.84 -7.47
N GLN A 94 -1.60 -4.37 -7.10
CA GLN A 94 -2.88 -3.84 -7.57
C GLN A 94 -3.09 -2.39 -7.17
N VAL A 95 -2.78 -2.04 -5.91
CA VAL A 95 -2.84 -0.65 -5.42
C VAL A 95 -1.87 0.22 -6.21
N GLN A 96 -0.64 -0.24 -6.45
CA GLN A 96 0.35 0.47 -7.25
C GLN A 96 -0.13 0.75 -8.68
N THR A 97 -0.74 -0.23 -9.34
CA THR A 97 -1.29 -0.08 -10.69
C THR A 97 -2.51 0.85 -10.70
N LEU A 98 -3.44 0.69 -9.75
CA LEU A 98 -4.69 1.45 -9.73
C LEU A 98 -4.48 2.94 -9.47
N PHE A 99 -3.54 3.28 -8.59
CA PHE A 99 -3.26 4.66 -8.19
C PHE A 99 -2.02 5.25 -8.90
N GLY A 100 -1.37 4.50 -9.79
CA GLY A 100 -0.22 4.98 -10.56
C GLY A 100 1.02 5.27 -9.72
N PHE A 101 1.24 4.54 -8.62
CA PHE A 101 2.35 4.75 -7.68
C PHE A 101 3.74 4.40 -8.24
N SER A 102 3.80 3.88 -9.46
CA SER A 102 5.06 3.77 -10.19
C SER A 102 5.35 5.14 -10.82
N GLU A 103 6.15 5.97 -10.14
CA GLU A 103 6.67 7.22 -10.73
C GLU A 103 7.32 6.97 -12.09
N ARG A 104 7.94 5.80 -12.25
CA ARG A 104 8.45 5.32 -13.55
C ARG A 104 7.34 5.21 -14.59
N ASP A 105 6.21 4.58 -14.28
CA ASP A 105 5.13 4.41 -15.26
C ASP A 105 4.46 5.74 -15.61
N ARG A 106 4.33 6.66 -14.65
CA ARG A 106 3.88 8.03 -14.90
C ARG A 106 4.83 8.77 -15.84
N LEU A 107 6.12 8.75 -15.51
CA LEU A 107 7.16 9.37 -16.32
C LEU A 107 7.17 8.80 -17.73
N VAL A 108 7.13 7.46 -17.87
CA VAL A 108 7.11 6.79 -19.18
C VAL A 108 5.85 7.15 -19.96
N ALA A 109 4.67 7.10 -19.34
CA ALA A 109 3.41 7.42 -20.02
C ALA A 109 3.38 8.88 -20.50
N ASN A 110 3.78 9.83 -19.64
CA ASN A 110 3.83 11.24 -20.00
C ASN A 110 4.92 11.53 -21.04
N PHE A 111 6.10 10.93 -20.91
CA PHE A 111 7.20 11.06 -21.89
C PHE A 111 6.77 10.54 -23.27
N VAL A 112 6.17 9.35 -23.33
CA VAL A 112 5.66 8.75 -24.57
C VAL A 112 4.57 9.63 -25.19
N PHE A 113 3.67 10.18 -24.39
CA PHE A 113 2.66 11.10 -24.89
C PHE A 113 3.29 12.39 -25.45
N MET A 114 4.22 13.01 -24.73
CA MET A 114 4.91 14.22 -25.20
C MET A 114 5.69 13.99 -26.49
N HIS A 115 6.48 12.92 -26.55
CA HIS A 115 7.30 12.65 -27.73
C HIS A 115 6.46 12.17 -28.91
N LEU A 116 5.61 11.16 -28.74
CA LEU A 116 4.92 10.50 -29.85
C LEU A 116 3.57 11.13 -30.22
N ARG A 117 2.94 11.91 -29.33
CA ARG A 117 1.63 12.54 -29.61
C ARG A 117 1.70 14.04 -29.75
N LEU A 118 2.60 14.72 -29.03
CA LEU A 118 2.81 16.16 -29.16
C LEU A 118 3.98 16.50 -30.08
N ASP A 119 4.69 15.48 -30.60
CA ASP A 119 5.82 15.62 -31.53
C ASP A 119 6.95 16.49 -30.97
N LEU A 120 7.18 16.39 -29.66
CA LEU A 120 8.21 17.17 -28.99
C LEU A 120 9.59 16.54 -29.16
N PRO A 121 10.63 17.36 -29.44
CA PRO A 121 12.01 16.90 -29.40
C PRO A 121 12.36 16.35 -28.03
N ILE A 122 13.10 15.24 -28.00
CA ILE A 122 13.48 14.55 -26.75
C ILE A 122 14.27 15.49 -25.83
N GLU A 123 15.01 16.44 -26.41
CA GLU A 123 15.83 17.42 -25.71
C GLU A 123 15.00 18.46 -24.95
N VAL A 124 13.77 18.73 -25.40
CA VAL A 124 12.89 19.74 -24.81
C VAL A 124 12.05 19.15 -23.67
N ILE A 125 11.69 17.86 -23.74
CA ILE A 125 10.82 17.20 -22.76
C ILE A 125 11.32 17.33 -21.29
N PRO A 126 12.62 17.17 -20.99
CA PRO A 126 13.14 17.33 -19.62
C PRO A 126 12.96 18.74 -19.04
N THR A 127 12.76 19.75 -19.89
CA THR A 127 12.53 21.13 -19.43
C THR A 127 11.17 21.31 -18.76
N TRP A 128 10.26 20.33 -18.86
CA TRP A 128 8.91 20.36 -18.29
C TRP A 128 8.67 19.28 -17.21
N PRO A 129 9.35 19.37 -16.05
CA PRO A 129 9.27 18.36 -15.00
C PRO A 129 7.85 18.20 -14.44
N GLU A 130 7.08 19.28 -14.37
CA GLU A 130 5.69 19.26 -13.89
C GLU A 130 4.76 18.47 -14.82
N ALA A 131 5.00 18.53 -16.12
CA ALA A 131 4.19 17.84 -17.11
C ALA A 131 4.59 16.35 -17.19
N LEU A 132 5.88 16.03 -16.98
CA LEU A 132 6.39 14.66 -16.86
C LEU A 132 5.87 13.94 -15.60
N THR A 133 5.67 14.69 -14.52
CA THR A 133 5.15 14.17 -13.25
C THR A 133 3.65 14.33 -13.11
N ALA A 134 2.92 14.89 -14.08
CA ALA A 134 1.46 15.01 -14.01
C ALA A 134 0.77 13.63 -13.95
N ALA A 135 -0.48 13.59 -13.46
CA ALA A 135 -1.27 12.36 -13.57
C ALA A 135 -1.45 12.00 -15.07
N PRO A 136 -1.24 10.73 -15.49
CA PRO A 136 -1.12 10.39 -16.92
C PRO A 136 -2.34 10.71 -17.78
N HIS A 137 -3.52 10.86 -17.17
CA HIS A 137 -4.75 11.24 -17.89
C HIS A 137 -4.89 12.76 -18.04
N LEU A 138 -4.27 13.58 -17.18
CA LEU A 138 -4.42 15.04 -17.20
C LEU A 138 -3.65 15.68 -18.35
N LEU A 139 -2.43 15.22 -18.61
CA LEU A 139 -1.59 15.76 -19.68
C LEU A 139 -2.26 15.61 -21.06
N PRO A 140 -2.79 14.43 -21.45
CA PRO A 140 -3.56 14.28 -22.68
C PRO A 140 -4.82 15.15 -22.73
N GLN A 141 -5.57 15.24 -21.63
CA GLN A 141 -6.79 16.05 -21.59
C GLN A 141 -6.50 17.53 -21.84
N ARG A 142 -5.50 18.08 -21.14
CA ARG A 142 -5.13 19.51 -21.25
C ARG A 142 -4.49 19.82 -22.60
N ALA A 143 -3.56 18.99 -23.07
CA ALA A 143 -2.91 19.21 -24.36
C ALA A 143 -3.92 19.11 -25.52
N THR A 144 -4.83 18.12 -25.48
CA THR A 144 -5.89 17.99 -26.49
C THR A 144 -6.83 19.19 -26.47
N PHE A 145 -7.19 19.69 -25.29
CA PHE A 145 -8.00 20.90 -25.15
C PHE A 145 -7.33 22.13 -25.75
N LEU A 146 -6.05 22.38 -25.41
CA LEU A 146 -5.29 23.50 -25.96
C LEU A 146 -5.10 23.38 -27.48
N ALA A 147 -4.81 22.18 -27.98
CA ALA A 147 -4.64 21.93 -29.41
C ALA A 147 -5.95 22.21 -30.18
N ARG A 148 -7.09 21.76 -29.66
CA ARG A 148 -8.42 22.08 -30.23
C ARG A 148 -8.75 23.56 -30.23
N ARG A 149 -8.18 24.33 -29.29
CA ARG A 149 -8.38 25.78 -29.19
C ARG A 149 -7.36 26.57 -30.02
N GLY A 150 -6.40 25.91 -30.67
CA GLY A 150 -5.30 26.57 -31.37
C GLY A 150 -4.33 27.30 -30.44
N LEU A 151 -4.32 26.94 -29.15
CA LEU A 151 -3.53 27.59 -28.10
C LEU A 151 -2.37 26.69 -27.60
N PHE A 152 -2.17 25.53 -28.23
CA PHE A 152 -1.07 24.66 -27.87
C PHE A 152 0.21 25.12 -28.58
N GLN A 153 1.12 25.72 -27.83
CA GLN A 153 2.44 26.14 -28.30
C GLN A 153 3.51 25.50 -27.41
N PRO A 154 4.17 24.43 -27.87
CA PRO A 154 5.18 23.74 -27.09
C PRO A 154 6.61 24.28 -27.29
N ASP A 155 6.81 25.11 -28.31
CA ASP A 155 8.10 25.73 -28.58
C ASP A 155 8.31 26.91 -27.61
N PRO A 156 9.27 26.85 -26.67
CA PRO A 156 9.52 27.95 -25.74
C PRO A 156 10.12 29.19 -26.44
N THR A 157 10.49 29.09 -27.72
CA THR A 157 11.12 30.18 -28.49
C THR A 157 10.16 30.95 -29.40
N LYS A 158 8.86 30.59 -29.43
CA LYS A 158 7.85 31.22 -30.29
C LYS A 158 6.60 31.69 -29.56
#